data_AF-A0A1Y6AAP9-F1
#
_entry.id   AF-A0A1Y6AAP9-F1
#
_cell.length_a   1.000
_cell.length_b   1.000
_cell.length_c   1.000
_cell.angle_alpha   90.00
_cell.angle_beta   90.00
_cell.angle_gamma   90.00
#
_symmetry.space_group_name_H-M   'P 1'
#
loop_
_entity.id
_entity.type
_entity.pdbx_description
1 polymer ?
#
loop_
_entity_poly.entity_id
_entity_poly.type
_entity_poly.pdbx_seq_one_letter_code
_entity_poly.pdbx_strand_id
1 'polypeptide(L)'
;MNFNLKGRESVLFDLQAVAVKRGIARWEEVEIVITDPFGFMTNHITYKRVETPTYLVLPAVPKMQVPELQEWSRGFRKAMSSPLYDETKVMGVKSYENEDFRSIHWSATAKTGAITAKKYERTQSDKYAIYLNLQNKSGISLRNDTEELIELTAGVCKQLLMQNCSFEVWINSVKDNGLLHIKNGDNRKHLQNVLKVLASISDQDTPVSSSYFYTAGFRRKELDAVPLILGTSPRKYTRTNKWVVIKE
;
A
#
# COMPACT_ATOMS: atom_id res chain seq x y z
N MET A 1 30.52 -20.70 -15.23
CA MET A 1 31.84 -20.10 -14.93
C MET A 1 32.83 -21.25 -14.91
N ASN A 2 33.90 -21.21 -15.72
CA ASN A 2 34.85 -22.31 -15.81
C ASN A 2 36.08 -21.97 -14.98
N PHE A 3 36.53 -22.89 -14.13
CA PHE A 3 37.70 -22.71 -13.27
C PHE A 3 38.39 -24.07 -13.04
N ASN A 4 39.66 -24.04 -12.65
CA ASN A 4 40.45 -25.24 -12.35
C ASN A 4 40.93 -25.16 -10.90
N LEU A 5 40.71 -26.23 -10.12
CA LEU A 5 41.13 -26.35 -8.72
C LEU A 5 42.02 -27.56 -8.58
N LYS A 6 43.15 -27.41 -7.87
CA LYS A 6 43.95 -28.55 -7.43
C LYS A 6 43.31 -29.20 -6.19
N GLY A 7 43.79 -30.40 -5.85
CA GLY A 7 43.35 -31.09 -4.65
C GLY A 7 43.55 -30.24 -3.39
N ARG A 8 42.50 -30.13 -2.57
CA ARG A 8 42.43 -29.32 -1.34
C ARG A 8 42.47 -27.80 -1.53
N GLU A 9 42.38 -27.31 -2.77
CA GLU A 9 42.18 -25.87 -3.00
C GLU A 9 40.71 -25.48 -2.81
N SER A 10 40.49 -24.29 -2.25
CA SER A 10 39.19 -23.64 -2.16
C SER A 10 39.24 -22.31 -2.90
N VAL A 11 38.16 -22.00 -3.61
CA VAL A 11 37.97 -20.70 -4.26
C VAL A 11 36.64 -20.13 -3.82
N LEU A 12 36.64 -18.82 -3.59
CA LEU A 12 35.45 -18.03 -3.33
C LEU A 12 35.03 -17.35 -4.62
N PHE A 13 33.72 -17.38 -4.90
CA PHE A 13 33.12 -16.71 -6.05
C PHE A 13 32.23 -15.58 -5.55
N ASP A 14 32.49 -14.38 -6.05
CA ASP A 14 31.59 -13.24 -5.85
C ASP A 14 30.58 -13.19 -6.98
N LEU A 15 29.31 -13.43 -6.65
CA LEU A 15 28.20 -13.37 -7.58
C LEU A 15 27.47 -12.03 -7.44
N GLN A 16 27.34 -11.31 -8.54
CA GLN A 16 26.51 -10.11 -8.62
C GLN A 16 25.22 -10.45 -9.38
N ALA A 17 24.08 -10.08 -8.79
CA ALA A 17 22.78 -10.26 -9.39
C ALA A 17 21.98 -8.95 -9.30
N VAL A 18 21.20 -8.67 -10.34
CA VAL A 18 20.25 -7.56 -10.36
C VAL A 18 18.85 -8.15 -10.30
N ALA A 19 18.06 -7.70 -9.33
CA ALA A 19 16.67 -8.11 -9.23
C ALA A 19 15.85 -7.49 -10.37
N VAL A 20 15.21 -8.33 -11.17
CA VAL A 20 14.37 -7.91 -12.31
C VAL A 20 12.91 -7.73 -11.91
N LYS A 21 12.44 -8.49 -10.93
CA LYS A 21 11.06 -8.48 -10.42
C LYS A 21 11.04 -8.38 -8.90
N ARG A 22 9.99 -7.77 -8.35
CA ARG A 22 9.73 -7.81 -6.90
C ARG A 22 9.46 -9.25 -6.45
N GLY A 23 9.57 -9.50 -5.16
CA GLY A 23 9.24 -10.82 -4.61
C GLY A 23 10.25 -11.31 -3.60
N ILE A 24 10.02 -12.56 -3.19
CA ILE A 24 10.98 -13.33 -2.41
C ILE A 24 11.84 -14.10 -3.41
N ALA A 25 13.10 -13.68 -3.57
CA ALA A 25 14.09 -14.37 -4.39
C ALA A 25 14.96 -15.26 -3.50
N ARG A 26 15.23 -16.49 -3.96
CA ARG A 26 16.11 -17.45 -3.30
C ARG A 26 16.94 -18.18 -4.34
N TRP A 27 18.10 -18.67 -3.93
CA TRP A 27 18.83 -19.64 -4.73
C TRP A 27 18.19 -21.01 -4.48
N GLU A 28 17.75 -21.70 -5.53
CA GLU A 28 17.03 -22.97 -5.34
C GLU A 28 17.98 -24.15 -5.20
N GLU A 29 18.99 -24.20 -6.06
CA GLU A 29 19.99 -25.26 -6.06
C GLU A 29 21.33 -24.74 -6.60
N VAL A 30 22.39 -25.40 -6.18
CA VAL A 30 23.72 -25.22 -6.75
C VAL A 30 24.07 -26.49 -7.51
N GLU A 31 24.30 -26.35 -8.80
CA GLU A 31 24.75 -27.45 -9.65
C GLU A 31 26.25 -27.29 -9.96
N ILE A 32 27.03 -28.31 -9.62
CA ILE A 32 28.43 -28.40 -9.98
C ILE A 32 28.55 -29.37 -11.15
N VAL A 33 29.00 -28.85 -12.29
CA VAL A 33 29.25 -29.63 -13.50
C VAL A 33 30.75 -29.87 -13.62
N ILE A 34 31.15 -31.14 -13.58
CA ILE A 34 32.55 -31.55 -13.67
C ILE A 34 32.70 -32.38 -14.95
N THR A 35 33.50 -31.86 -15.89
CA THR A 35 33.86 -32.56 -17.12
C THR A 35 35.29 -33.05 -17.03
N ASP A 36 35.55 -34.28 -17.47
CA ASP A 36 36.91 -34.82 -17.49
C ASP A 36 37.80 -34.06 -18.51
N PRO A 37 39.14 -34.14 -18.39
CA PRO A 37 40.07 -33.40 -19.25
C PRO A 37 39.95 -33.70 -20.75
N PHE A 38 39.42 -34.87 -21.13
CA PHE A 38 39.24 -35.28 -22.52
C PHE A 38 37.80 -35.07 -23.02
N GLY A 39 36.88 -34.63 -22.14
CA GLY A 39 35.49 -34.32 -22.49
C GLY A 39 34.62 -35.55 -22.81
N PHE A 40 35.04 -36.75 -22.41
CA PHE A 40 34.30 -38.00 -22.62
C PHE A 40 33.20 -38.22 -21.58
N MET A 41 33.33 -37.66 -20.37
CA MET A 41 32.40 -37.81 -19.26
C MET A 41 32.15 -36.47 -18.57
N THR A 42 30.86 -36.21 -18.30
CA THR A 42 30.42 -35.06 -17.52
C THR A 42 29.55 -35.55 -16.37
N ASN A 43 29.92 -35.19 -15.16
CA ASN A 43 29.18 -35.47 -13.93
C ASN A 43 28.47 -34.21 -13.43
N HIS A 44 27.20 -34.36 -13.08
CA HIS A 44 26.36 -33.31 -12.51
C HIS A 44 26.13 -33.61 -11.02
N ILE A 45 26.56 -32.70 -10.15
CA ILE A 45 26.35 -32.81 -8.70
C ILE A 45 25.45 -31.66 -8.26
N THR A 46 24.19 -31.99 -7.97
CA THR A 46 23.19 -31.00 -7.55
C THR A 46 23.05 -30.96 -6.02
N TYR A 47 23.28 -29.80 -5.42
CA TYR A 47 23.06 -29.54 -4.01
C TYR A 47 21.74 -28.78 -3.80
N LYS A 48 20.69 -29.51 -3.41
CA LYS A 48 19.33 -28.95 -3.17
C LYS A 48 19.07 -28.51 -1.72
N ARG A 49 20.00 -28.79 -0.80
CA ARG A 49 19.80 -28.67 0.67
C ARG A 49 20.83 -27.73 1.31
N VAL A 50 21.17 -26.66 0.61
CA VAL A 50 21.96 -25.57 1.19
C VAL A 50 20.95 -24.58 1.76
N GLU A 51 21.13 -24.12 3.00
CA GLU A 51 20.40 -22.96 3.52
C GLU A 51 20.87 -21.73 2.75
N THR A 52 20.22 -21.46 1.62
CA THR A 52 20.55 -20.34 0.78
C THR A 52 19.94 -19.05 1.34
N PRO A 53 20.63 -17.91 1.23
CA PRO A 53 20.07 -16.63 1.63
C PRO A 53 18.79 -16.33 0.84
N THR A 54 17.81 -15.77 1.55
CA THR A 54 16.56 -15.26 0.97
C THR A 54 16.61 -13.75 0.85
N TYR A 55 16.25 -13.23 -0.32
CA TYR A 55 16.28 -11.81 -0.64
C TYR A 55 14.85 -11.30 -0.85
N LEU A 56 14.47 -10.26 -0.11
CA LEU A 56 13.17 -9.60 -0.31
C LEU A 56 13.36 -8.38 -1.22
N VAL A 57 12.91 -8.50 -2.47
CA VAL A 57 12.97 -7.43 -3.45
C VAL A 57 11.70 -6.58 -3.33
N LEU A 58 11.86 -5.32 -2.94
CA LEU A 58 10.75 -4.38 -2.77
C LEU A 58 10.15 -3.97 -4.12
N PRO A 59 8.84 -3.66 -4.18
CA PRO A 59 8.23 -3.12 -5.40
C PRO A 59 8.81 -1.76 -5.76
N ALA A 60 8.78 -1.44 -7.06
CA ALA A 60 9.08 -0.09 -7.49
C ALA A 60 8.06 0.89 -6.90
N VAL A 61 8.52 2.10 -6.55
CA VAL A 61 7.68 3.13 -5.95
C VAL A 61 7.59 4.31 -6.91
N PRO A 62 6.61 4.33 -7.84
CA PRO A 62 6.48 5.38 -8.81
C PRO A 62 6.27 6.73 -8.12
N LYS A 63 6.82 7.79 -8.72
CA LYS A 63 6.51 9.17 -8.30
C LYS A 63 5.13 9.49 -8.83
N MET A 64 4.13 9.52 -7.95
CA MET A 64 2.78 9.88 -8.31
C MET A 64 2.38 11.17 -7.61
N GLN A 65 1.82 12.12 -8.35
CA GLN A 65 0.99 13.17 -7.77
C GLN A 65 -0.44 12.71 -7.98
N VAL A 66 -1.15 12.36 -6.91
CA VAL A 66 -2.59 12.13 -6.97
C VAL A 66 -3.23 13.50 -6.71
N PRO A 67 -3.63 14.26 -7.75
CA PRO A 67 -4.04 15.65 -7.60
C PRO A 67 -5.34 15.75 -6.80
N GLU A 68 -6.18 14.73 -6.94
CA GLU A 68 -7.57 14.73 -6.46
C GLU A 68 -7.71 14.33 -4.99
N LEU A 69 -6.66 13.83 -4.31
CA LEU A 69 -6.73 13.50 -2.87
C LEU A 69 -7.13 14.73 -2.03
N GLN A 70 -6.66 15.93 -2.39
CA GLN A 70 -6.99 17.16 -1.67
C GLN A 70 -8.43 17.63 -1.92
N GLU A 71 -8.97 17.43 -3.12
CA GLU A 71 -10.35 17.83 -3.47
C GLU A 71 -11.37 16.79 -3.00
N TRP A 72 -11.07 15.51 -3.21
CA TRP A 72 -11.86 14.39 -2.70
C TRP A 72 -11.94 14.41 -1.20
N SER A 73 -10.83 14.62 -0.50
CA SER A 73 -10.87 14.79 0.95
C SER A 73 -11.74 15.98 1.34
N ARG A 74 -11.75 17.12 0.65
CA ARG A 74 -12.65 18.26 1.00
C ARG A 74 -14.14 17.90 0.82
N GLY A 75 -14.52 17.23 -0.28
CA GLY A 75 -15.91 16.86 -0.58
C GLY A 75 -16.43 15.67 0.22
N PHE A 76 -15.60 14.64 0.43
CA PHE A 76 -15.92 13.50 1.30
C PHE A 76 -16.00 13.91 2.77
N ARG A 77 -15.08 14.78 3.25
CA ARG A 77 -15.08 15.27 4.64
C ARG A 77 -16.37 16.01 4.98
N LYS A 78 -16.88 16.89 4.10
CA LYS A 78 -18.17 17.58 4.30
C LYS A 78 -19.36 16.64 4.46
N ALA A 79 -19.28 15.41 3.96
CA ALA A 79 -20.40 14.47 3.93
C ALA A 79 -20.34 13.37 5.01
N MET A 80 -19.21 13.19 5.72
CA MET A 80 -18.99 12.03 6.60
C MET A 80 -18.93 12.37 8.09
N SER A 81 -18.48 13.57 8.48
CA SER A 81 -18.63 14.07 9.86
C SER A 81 -18.21 15.54 9.96
N SER A 82 -18.73 16.23 10.99
CA SER A 82 -18.27 17.55 11.40
C SER A 82 -16.75 17.56 11.44
N PRO A 83 -16.07 18.52 10.77
CA PRO A 83 -14.63 18.56 10.80
C PRO A 83 -14.18 18.64 12.26
N LEU A 84 -13.46 17.60 12.71
CA LEU A 84 -12.83 17.47 14.03
C LEU A 84 -11.72 18.52 14.17
N TYR A 85 -12.16 19.76 14.20
CA TYR A 85 -11.42 20.92 14.60
C TYR A 85 -11.37 20.94 16.11
N ASP A 86 -10.26 21.40 16.67
CA ASP A 86 -10.22 21.74 18.07
C ASP A 86 -10.94 23.08 18.23
N GLU A 87 -12.22 23.03 18.64
CA GLU A 87 -13.03 24.23 18.87
C GLU A 87 -12.44 25.13 19.95
N THR A 88 -11.52 24.62 20.78
CA THR A 88 -10.81 25.41 21.80
C THR A 88 -9.69 26.26 21.21
N LYS A 89 -9.23 25.96 19.99
CA LYS A 89 -8.13 26.66 19.31
C LYS A 89 -8.57 27.35 18.04
N VAL A 90 -9.07 28.57 18.20
CA VAL A 90 -9.37 29.47 17.08
C VAL A 90 -8.07 30.09 16.57
N MET A 91 -7.64 29.70 15.37
CA MET A 91 -6.45 30.20 14.67
C MET A 91 -6.71 31.51 13.91
N GLY A 92 -7.97 31.90 13.72
CA GLY A 92 -8.33 33.15 13.05
C GLY A 92 -9.77 33.16 12.55
N VAL A 93 -10.02 33.95 11.51
CA VAL A 93 -11.33 34.07 10.83
C VAL A 93 -11.18 33.86 9.32
N LYS A 94 -12.24 33.36 8.70
CA LYS A 94 -12.36 33.18 7.25
C LYS A 94 -13.74 33.63 6.76
N SER A 95 -13.90 33.80 5.45
CA SER A 95 -15.23 34.00 4.85
C SER A 95 -16.14 32.81 5.14
N TYR A 96 -17.39 33.09 5.46
CA TYR A 96 -18.38 32.05 5.73
C TYR A 96 -18.77 31.31 4.43
N GLU A 97 -18.66 29.99 4.45
CA GLU A 97 -18.94 29.10 3.30
C GLU A 97 -20.10 28.15 3.60
N ASN A 98 -21.15 28.67 4.25
CA ASN A 98 -22.35 27.92 4.60
C ASN A 98 -22.09 26.79 5.63
N GLU A 99 -21.21 27.06 6.60
CA GLU A 99 -21.01 26.18 7.76
C GLU A 99 -22.12 26.34 8.83
N ASP A 100 -22.12 25.54 9.88
CA ASP A 100 -23.08 25.68 10.98
C ASP A 100 -23.01 27.06 11.64
N PHE A 101 -24.16 27.59 12.12
CA PHE A 101 -24.24 28.89 12.78
C PHE A 101 -23.29 29.05 13.99
N ARG A 102 -22.92 27.94 14.66
CA ARG A 102 -21.96 27.94 15.80
C ARG A 102 -20.54 28.33 15.39
N SER A 103 -20.21 28.15 14.11
CA SER A 103 -18.93 28.52 13.53
C SER A 103 -18.81 30.02 13.25
N ILE A 104 -19.89 30.81 13.32
CA ILE A 104 -19.85 32.26 13.06
C ILE A 104 -19.02 32.98 14.12
N HIS A 105 -18.11 33.85 13.68
CA HIS A 105 -17.31 34.70 14.57
C HIS A 105 -17.97 36.09 14.71
N TRP A 106 -18.98 36.20 15.58
CA TRP A 106 -19.81 37.41 15.73
C TRP A 106 -19.03 38.72 15.88
N SER A 107 -17.96 38.75 16.67
CA SER A 107 -17.15 39.97 16.85
C SER A 107 -16.43 40.42 15.57
N ALA A 108 -16.06 39.48 14.69
CA ALA A 108 -15.38 39.79 13.44
C ALA A 108 -16.39 40.18 12.36
N THR A 109 -17.55 39.51 12.34
CA THR A 109 -18.71 39.89 11.52
C THR A 109 -19.16 41.32 11.83
N ALA A 110 -19.22 41.71 13.11
CA ALA A 110 -19.59 43.06 13.51
C ALA A 110 -18.58 44.12 13.04
N LYS A 111 -17.28 43.81 13.02
CA LYS A 111 -16.22 44.75 12.58
C LYS A 111 -16.11 44.86 11.06
N THR A 112 -16.35 43.78 10.33
CA THR A 112 -16.16 43.70 8.87
C THR A 112 -17.45 43.96 8.09
N GLY A 113 -18.62 43.85 8.73
CA GLY A 113 -19.92 43.98 8.08
C GLY A 113 -20.30 42.78 7.19
N ALA A 114 -19.43 41.78 7.07
CA ALA A 114 -19.66 40.55 6.31
C ALA A 114 -19.63 39.34 7.24
N ILE A 115 -20.42 38.30 6.92
CA ILE A 115 -20.46 37.08 7.75
C ILE A 115 -19.11 36.37 7.67
N THR A 116 -18.47 36.23 8.84
CA THR A 116 -17.18 35.54 8.99
C THR A 116 -17.33 34.31 9.88
N ALA A 117 -16.58 33.26 9.55
CA ALA A 117 -16.51 32.02 10.32
C ALA A 117 -15.18 31.92 11.08
N LYS A 118 -15.22 31.31 12.27
CA LYS A 118 -14.06 30.90 13.06
C LYS A 118 -13.24 29.91 12.24
N LYS A 119 -11.94 30.18 12.12
CA LYS A 119 -10.95 29.27 11.54
C LYS A 119 -10.27 28.54 12.68
N TYR A 120 -10.55 27.25 12.83
CA TYR A 120 -9.97 26.43 13.89
C TYR A 120 -8.65 25.75 13.46
N GLU A 121 -7.83 25.37 14.44
CA GLU A 121 -6.67 24.50 14.22
C GLU A 121 -7.14 23.11 13.75
N ARG A 122 -6.43 22.52 12.77
CA ARG A 122 -6.70 21.15 12.32
C ARG A 122 -6.06 20.16 13.30
N THR A 123 -6.87 19.36 13.98
CA THR A 123 -6.39 18.51 15.08
C THR A 123 -5.97 17.11 14.63
N GLN A 124 -6.33 16.66 13.43
CA GLN A 124 -5.91 15.35 12.90
C GLN A 124 -5.41 15.43 11.45
N SER A 125 -4.32 14.72 11.19
CA SER A 125 -3.90 14.29 9.85
C SER A 125 -5.01 13.46 9.20
N ASP A 126 -5.25 13.66 7.90
CA ASP A 126 -6.24 12.87 7.17
C ASP A 126 -5.93 11.36 7.25
N LYS A 127 -6.98 10.55 7.44
CA LYS A 127 -6.89 9.09 7.55
C LYS A 127 -7.40 8.44 6.26
N TYR A 128 -6.69 7.44 5.76
CA TYR A 128 -7.08 6.69 4.58
C TYR A 128 -7.04 5.19 4.81
N ALA A 129 -7.97 4.47 4.19
CA ALA A 129 -7.99 3.02 4.17
C ALA A 129 -7.79 2.56 2.73
N ILE A 130 -6.61 2.02 2.44
CA ILE A 130 -6.26 1.54 1.10
C ILE A 130 -6.72 0.10 0.95
N TYR A 131 -7.45 -0.20 -0.11
CA TYR A 131 -7.93 -1.53 -0.46
C TYR A 131 -7.28 -1.98 -1.76
N LEU A 132 -6.37 -2.94 -1.68
CA LEU A 132 -5.76 -3.60 -2.82
C LEU A 132 -6.51 -4.91 -3.12
N ASN A 133 -7.22 -4.94 -4.24
CA ASN A 133 -7.94 -6.11 -4.70
C ASN A 133 -7.36 -6.65 -6.02
N LEU A 134 -6.55 -7.70 -5.89
CA LEU A 134 -5.87 -8.38 -6.99
C LEU A 134 -6.72 -9.47 -7.66
N GLN A 135 -7.92 -9.74 -7.15
CA GLN A 135 -8.84 -10.69 -7.77
C GLN A 135 -9.46 -10.06 -9.02
N ASN A 136 -9.60 -10.82 -10.11
CA ASN A 136 -10.27 -10.33 -11.31
C ASN A 136 -11.79 -10.19 -11.14
N LYS A 137 -12.47 -9.58 -12.12
CA LYS A 137 -13.92 -9.34 -12.08
C LYS A 137 -14.75 -10.63 -12.08
N SER A 138 -14.22 -11.74 -12.62
CA SER A 138 -14.90 -13.05 -12.59
C SER A 138 -14.78 -13.74 -11.23
N GLY A 139 -13.82 -13.33 -10.39
CA GLY A 139 -13.59 -13.92 -9.08
C GLY A 139 -12.75 -15.20 -9.10
N ILE A 140 -12.27 -15.63 -10.27
CA ILE A 140 -11.68 -16.97 -10.45
C ILE A 140 -10.15 -16.93 -10.41
N SER A 141 -9.53 -15.84 -10.88
CA SER A 141 -8.07 -15.72 -10.97
C SER A 141 -7.60 -14.36 -10.50
N LEU A 142 -6.28 -14.22 -10.34
CA LEU A 142 -5.66 -12.91 -10.22
C LEU A 142 -5.82 -12.12 -11.52
N ARG A 143 -5.64 -10.80 -11.41
CA ARG A 143 -5.63 -9.88 -12.54
C ARG A 143 -4.29 -9.90 -13.26
N ASN A 144 -4.30 -9.56 -14.55
CA ASN A 144 -3.09 -9.47 -15.36
C ASN A 144 -2.23 -8.24 -15.01
N ASP A 145 -2.82 -7.20 -14.42
CA ASP A 145 -2.18 -5.94 -14.02
C ASP A 145 -1.75 -5.94 -12.54
N THR A 146 -1.57 -7.12 -11.93
CA THR A 146 -1.23 -7.28 -10.51
C THR A 146 0.04 -6.53 -10.11
N GLU A 147 1.11 -6.62 -10.90
CA GLU A 147 2.37 -5.90 -10.63
C GLU A 147 2.16 -4.38 -10.63
N GLU A 148 1.44 -3.87 -11.64
CA GLU A 148 1.17 -2.44 -11.76
C GLU A 148 0.31 -1.93 -10.60
N LEU A 149 -0.67 -2.72 -10.14
CA LEU A 149 -1.49 -2.38 -8.98
C LEU A 149 -0.67 -2.34 -7.69
N ILE A 150 0.31 -3.22 -7.53
CA ILE A 150 1.20 -3.26 -6.36
C ILE A 150 2.14 -2.05 -6.36
N GLU A 151 2.74 -1.73 -7.50
CA GLU A 151 3.57 -0.52 -7.65
C GLU A 151 2.75 0.75 -7.43
N LEU A 152 1.54 0.83 -7.99
CA LEU A 152 0.64 1.95 -7.79
C LEU A 152 0.25 2.10 -6.30
N THR A 153 -0.04 0.99 -5.63
CA THR A 153 -0.32 0.98 -4.18
C THR A 153 0.86 1.53 -3.39
N ALA A 154 2.09 1.11 -3.72
CA ALA A 154 3.30 1.63 -3.11
C ALA A 154 3.47 3.14 -3.34
N GLY A 155 3.18 3.61 -4.56
CA GLY A 155 3.16 5.04 -4.91
C GLY A 155 2.15 5.85 -4.09
N VAL A 156 0.91 5.35 -3.96
CA VAL A 156 -0.14 5.97 -3.14
C VAL A 156 0.27 6.05 -1.67
N CYS A 157 0.77 4.96 -1.09
CA CYS A 157 1.25 4.93 0.30
C CYS A 157 2.35 5.99 0.55
N LYS A 158 3.32 6.08 -0.37
CA LYS A 158 4.38 7.10 -0.30
C LYS A 158 3.82 8.51 -0.40
N GLN A 159 2.87 8.74 -1.30
CA GLN A 159 2.26 10.05 -1.50
C GLN A 159 1.46 10.49 -0.27
N LEU A 160 0.69 9.60 0.34
CA LEU A 160 -0.03 9.87 1.59
C LEU A 160 0.92 10.22 2.74
N LEU A 161 2.03 9.47 2.86
CA LEU A 161 3.05 9.78 3.84
C LEU A 161 3.67 11.17 3.62
N MET A 162 3.96 11.54 2.37
CA MET A 162 4.48 12.87 2.03
C MET A 162 3.49 14.00 2.31
N GLN A 163 2.19 13.71 2.30
CA GLN A 163 1.11 14.64 2.63
C GLN A 163 0.77 14.67 4.13
N ASN A 164 1.58 14.05 5.00
CA ASN A 164 1.32 13.89 6.43
C ASN A 164 -0.06 13.27 6.72
N CYS A 165 -0.48 12.32 5.88
CA CYS A 165 -1.68 11.54 6.08
C CYS A 165 -1.31 10.20 6.71
N SER A 166 -2.18 9.71 7.59
CA SER A 166 -2.08 8.34 8.13
C SER A 166 -2.89 7.40 7.25
N PHE A 167 -2.40 6.18 7.08
CA PHE A 167 -3.10 5.19 6.28
C PHE A 167 -2.98 3.78 6.82
N GLU A 168 -4.00 2.98 6.56
CA GLU A 168 -3.98 1.53 6.71
C GLU A 168 -4.09 0.86 5.33
N VAL A 169 -3.68 -0.40 5.25
CA VAL A 169 -3.69 -1.17 4.00
C VAL A 169 -4.39 -2.51 4.20
N TRP A 170 -5.41 -2.73 3.39
CA TRP A 170 -6.16 -3.98 3.28
C TRP A 170 -5.81 -4.62 1.95
N ILE A 171 -5.46 -5.91 1.98
CA ILE A 171 -5.12 -6.67 0.78
C ILE A 171 -6.04 -7.88 0.74
N ASN A 172 -6.57 -8.22 -0.44
CA ASN A 172 -7.49 -9.33 -0.64
C ASN A 172 -6.81 -10.71 -0.54
N SER A 173 -5.91 -10.91 0.42
CA SER A 173 -5.21 -12.17 0.70
C SER A 173 -5.41 -12.55 2.18
N VAL A 174 -5.18 -13.82 2.49
CA VAL A 174 -5.22 -14.32 3.88
C VAL A 174 -3.79 -14.41 4.40
N LYS A 175 -3.58 -13.91 5.62
CA LYS A 175 -2.36 -14.19 6.37
C LYS A 175 -2.73 -14.67 7.77
N ASP A 176 -2.06 -15.73 8.21
CA ASP A 176 -2.38 -16.46 9.43
C ASP A 176 -3.85 -16.93 9.43
N ASN A 177 -4.71 -16.27 10.22
CA ASN A 177 -6.13 -16.61 10.39
C ASN A 177 -7.09 -15.49 9.99
N GLY A 178 -6.65 -14.52 9.17
CA GLY A 178 -7.48 -13.38 8.84
C GLY A 178 -7.11 -12.69 7.53
N LEU A 179 -7.96 -11.75 7.15
CA LEU A 179 -7.71 -10.87 6.03
C LEU A 179 -6.43 -10.07 6.28
N LEU A 180 -5.54 -10.02 5.28
CA LEU A 180 -4.28 -9.29 5.36
C LEU A 180 -4.55 -7.80 5.54
N HIS A 181 -4.25 -7.31 6.75
CA HIS A 181 -4.47 -5.93 7.17
C HIS A 181 -3.22 -5.39 7.86
N ILE A 182 -2.76 -4.24 7.36
CA ILE A 182 -1.71 -3.45 7.98
C ILE A 182 -2.40 -2.27 8.66
N LYS A 183 -2.37 -2.26 9.99
CA LYS A 183 -2.97 -1.21 10.82
C LYS A 183 -2.42 0.17 10.49
N ASN A 184 -3.22 1.19 10.78
CA ASN A 184 -2.90 2.58 10.49
C ASN A 184 -1.52 3.02 11.00
N GLY A 185 -0.80 3.76 10.16
CA GLY A 185 0.45 4.42 10.51
C GLY A 185 0.76 5.60 9.58
N ASP A 186 1.74 6.40 9.98
CA ASP A 186 2.01 7.73 9.41
C ASP A 186 3.51 8.03 9.28
N ASN A 187 4.35 7.01 9.39
CA ASN A 187 5.80 7.18 9.46
C ASN A 187 6.56 6.30 8.46
N ARG A 188 7.86 6.57 8.31
CA ARG A 188 8.72 5.85 7.37
C ARG A 188 8.83 4.36 7.67
N LYS A 189 8.79 3.95 8.95
CA LYS A 189 8.83 2.53 9.34
C LYS A 189 7.54 1.82 8.90
N HIS A 190 6.40 2.50 9.02
CA HIS A 190 5.12 2.00 8.53
C HIS A 190 5.16 1.78 7.01
N LEU A 191 5.63 2.76 6.22
CA LEU A 191 5.80 2.59 4.78
C LEU A 191 6.75 1.43 4.44
N GLN A 192 7.89 1.29 5.13
CA GLN A 192 8.79 0.16 4.94
C GLN A 192 8.11 -1.18 5.20
N ASN A 193 7.29 -1.28 6.25
CA ASN A 193 6.52 -2.49 6.55
C ASN A 193 5.52 -2.82 5.43
N VAL A 194 4.80 -1.80 4.93
CA VAL A 194 3.87 -1.95 3.80
C VAL A 194 4.60 -2.46 2.56
N LEU A 195 5.74 -1.87 2.20
CA LEU A 195 6.52 -2.32 1.04
C LEU A 195 7.00 -3.75 1.18
N LYS A 196 7.39 -4.19 2.39
CA LYS A 196 7.77 -5.59 2.65
C LYS A 196 6.59 -6.55 2.45
N VAL A 197 5.40 -6.17 2.92
CA VAL A 197 4.18 -6.98 2.73
C VAL A 197 3.80 -7.04 1.24
N LEU A 198 3.82 -5.91 0.54
CA LEU A 198 3.58 -5.86 -0.91
C LEU A 198 4.61 -6.70 -1.69
N ALA A 199 5.88 -6.70 -1.27
CA ALA A 199 6.91 -7.55 -1.85
C ALA A 199 6.67 -9.03 -1.62
N SER A 200 6.00 -9.42 -0.51
CA SER A 200 5.72 -10.82 -0.21
C SER A 200 4.51 -11.41 -0.94
N ILE A 201 3.69 -10.58 -1.61
CA ILE A 201 2.53 -11.05 -2.37
C ILE A 201 3.00 -11.91 -3.54
N SER A 202 2.45 -13.11 -3.64
CA SER A 202 2.77 -14.10 -4.67
C SER A 202 1.53 -14.52 -5.45
N ASP A 203 1.71 -15.00 -6.67
CA ASP A 203 0.64 -15.59 -7.49
C ASP A 203 0.08 -16.89 -6.88
N GLN A 204 0.81 -17.48 -5.93
CA GLN A 204 0.38 -18.65 -5.17
C GLN A 204 -0.55 -18.29 -3.99
N ASP A 205 -0.70 -17.01 -3.67
CA ASP A 205 -1.58 -16.57 -2.60
C ASP A 205 -3.04 -16.77 -3.02
N THR A 206 -3.82 -17.43 -2.17
CA THR A 206 -5.25 -17.62 -2.44
C THR A 206 -6.01 -16.33 -2.14
N PRO A 207 -6.57 -15.63 -3.15
CA PRO A 207 -7.28 -14.39 -2.90
C PRO A 207 -8.61 -14.66 -2.20
N VAL A 208 -8.98 -13.76 -1.30
CA VAL A 208 -10.29 -13.76 -0.66
C VAL A 208 -11.32 -13.18 -1.63
N SER A 209 -12.55 -13.70 -1.60
CA SER A 209 -13.63 -13.16 -2.42
C SER A 209 -13.81 -11.65 -2.20
N SER A 210 -13.93 -10.91 -3.31
CA SER A 210 -14.09 -9.45 -3.29
C SER A 210 -15.24 -9.00 -2.37
N SER A 211 -16.36 -9.74 -2.35
CA SER A 211 -17.51 -9.43 -1.49
C SER A 211 -17.16 -9.49 0.00
N TYR A 212 -16.52 -10.58 0.44
CA TYR A 212 -16.08 -10.72 1.82
C TYR A 212 -14.99 -9.71 2.16
N PHE A 213 -14.02 -9.50 1.26
CA PHE A 213 -12.93 -8.55 1.41
C PHE A 213 -13.45 -7.15 1.76
N TYR A 214 -14.37 -6.61 0.95
CA TYR A 214 -14.93 -5.28 1.19
C TYR A 214 -15.89 -5.26 2.39
N THR A 215 -16.69 -6.30 2.60
CA THR A 215 -17.62 -6.34 3.74
C THR A 215 -16.87 -6.37 5.08
N ALA A 216 -15.86 -7.23 5.20
CA ALA A 216 -15.05 -7.33 6.41
C ALA A 216 -14.17 -6.09 6.58
N GLY A 217 -13.55 -5.63 5.48
CA GLY A 217 -12.68 -4.47 5.46
C GLY A 217 -13.40 -3.18 5.85
N PHE A 218 -14.56 -2.86 5.26
CA PHE A 218 -15.31 -1.64 5.62
C PHE A 218 -15.88 -1.66 7.03
N ARG A 219 -16.14 -2.84 7.60
CA ARG A 219 -16.59 -2.96 9.00
C ARG A 219 -15.46 -2.73 10.01
N ARG A 220 -14.22 -3.05 9.64
CA ARG A 220 -13.05 -3.02 10.54
C ARG A 220 -12.11 -1.86 10.29
N LYS A 221 -12.32 -1.10 9.21
CA LYS A 221 -11.49 0.05 8.87
C LYS A 221 -11.47 1.07 10.00
N GLU A 222 -10.40 1.85 10.05
CA GLU A 222 -10.32 2.99 10.96
C GLU A 222 -11.50 3.96 10.77
N LEU A 223 -11.97 4.51 11.90
CA LEU A 223 -13.04 5.49 11.90
C LEU A 223 -12.60 6.73 11.10
N ASP A 224 -13.51 7.29 10.31
CA ASP A 224 -13.28 8.44 9.41
C ASP A 224 -12.24 8.23 8.31
N ALA A 225 -11.62 7.05 8.21
CA ALA A 225 -10.68 6.75 7.13
C ALA A 225 -11.39 6.72 5.78
N VAL A 226 -10.93 7.53 4.82
CA VAL A 226 -11.48 7.58 3.46
C VAL A 226 -11.04 6.32 2.70
N PRO A 227 -11.96 5.49 2.19
CA PRO A 227 -11.60 4.29 1.46
C PRO A 227 -11.05 4.63 0.06
N LEU A 228 -9.84 4.16 -0.23
CA LEU A 228 -9.17 4.24 -1.53
C LEU A 228 -9.09 2.83 -2.12
N ILE A 229 -9.56 2.62 -3.34
CA ILE A 229 -9.67 1.31 -3.96
C ILE A 229 -8.72 1.21 -5.15
N LEU A 230 -7.91 0.15 -5.16
CA LEU A 230 -7.04 -0.25 -6.25
C LEU A 230 -7.38 -1.67 -6.72
N GLY A 231 -7.63 -1.82 -8.01
CA GLY A 231 -8.01 -3.07 -8.64
C GLY A 231 -9.53 -3.25 -8.64
N THR A 232 -10.01 -4.50 -8.47
CA THR A 232 -11.42 -4.81 -8.69
C THR A 232 -12.33 -4.15 -7.65
N SER A 233 -13.10 -3.16 -8.07
CA SER A 233 -14.00 -2.38 -7.21
C SER A 233 -15.16 -3.22 -6.63
N PRO A 234 -15.71 -2.85 -5.46
CA PRO A 234 -16.90 -3.49 -4.90
C PRO A 234 -18.09 -3.26 -5.84
N ARG A 235 -18.90 -4.30 -6.03
CA ARG A 235 -20.22 -4.14 -6.66
C ARG A 235 -21.02 -3.17 -5.80
N LYS A 236 -21.69 -2.19 -6.42
CA LYS A 236 -22.50 -1.16 -5.71
C LYS A 236 -23.40 -1.84 -4.67
N TYR A 237 -23.04 -1.73 -3.40
CA TYR A 237 -23.90 -2.10 -2.28
C TYR A 237 -24.16 -0.83 -1.48
N THR A 238 -25.37 -0.30 -1.68
CA THR A 238 -26.04 0.71 -0.84
C THR A 238 -25.50 2.15 -0.91
N ARG A 239 -26.41 3.15 -0.85
CA ARG A 239 -26.15 4.61 -0.94
C ARG A 239 -25.20 5.19 0.13
N THR A 240 -24.77 4.38 1.11
CA THR A 240 -24.16 4.86 2.36
C THR A 240 -22.63 4.78 2.40
N ASN A 241 -21.99 3.89 1.63
CA ASN A 241 -20.53 3.83 1.59
C ASN A 241 -20.02 4.66 0.42
N LYS A 242 -19.31 5.75 0.72
CA LYS A 242 -18.55 6.49 -0.29
C LYS A 242 -17.11 5.95 -0.29
N TRP A 243 -16.57 5.69 -1.47
CA TRP A 243 -15.17 5.32 -1.68
C TRP A 243 -14.63 5.99 -2.94
N VAL A 244 -13.32 6.03 -3.06
CA VAL A 244 -12.62 6.55 -4.23
C VAL A 244 -11.94 5.39 -4.93
N VAL A 245 -12.16 5.25 -6.25
CA VAL A 245 -11.43 4.27 -7.06
C VAL A 245 -10.25 4.99 -7.71
N ILE A 246 -9.04 4.57 -7.37
CA ILE A 246 -7.80 5.12 -7.95
C ILE A 246 -7.49 4.44 -9.28
N LYS A 247 -7.66 3.12 -9.33
CA LYS A 247 -7.51 2.32 -10.54
C LYS A 247 -8.44 1.12 -10.48
N GLU A 248 -9.17 0.88 -11.58
CA GLU A 248 -10.11 -0.23 -11.72
C GLU A 248 -9.54 -1.40 -12.50
#